data_AF-A0A2N6TG03-F1
#
_entry.id   AF-A0A2N6TG03-F1
#
_cell.length_a   1.000
_cell.length_b   1.000
_cell.length_c   1.000
_cell.angle_alpha   90.00
_cell.angle_beta   90.00
_cell.angle_gamma   90.00
#
_symmetry.space_group_name_H-M   'P 1'
#
loop_
_entity.id
_entity.type
_entity.pdbx_description
1 polymer ?
#
loop_
_entity_poly.entity_id
_entity_poly.type
_entity_poly.pdbx_seq_one_letter_code
_entity_poly.pdbx_strand_id
1 'polypeptide(L)'
;MELIFILFIILAPISFLTLLEIIVLKESCEKTLKYLKLLKGIEIFFFLSSDGVVWLIICIIIYFLILIFDFYKKIINIKEFIISIIYYIVDIVLVILILYKVEDSLSVVLSQ
;
A
#
# COMPACT_ATOMS: atom_id res chain seq x y z
N MET A 1 -5.97 9.53 24.23
CA MET A 1 -6.13 8.06 24.18
C MET A 1 -6.75 7.64 22.84
N GLU A 2 -7.75 8.37 22.35
CA GLU A 2 -8.45 8.10 21.09
C GLU A 2 -7.56 8.14 19.83
N LEU A 3 -6.69 9.15 19.68
CA LEU A 3 -5.81 9.25 18.50
C LEU A 3 -4.85 8.06 18.36
N ILE A 4 -4.33 7.54 19.48
CA ILE A 4 -3.46 6.36 19.53
C ILE A 4 -4.24 5.10 19.14
N PHE A 5 -5.50 5.01 19.55
CA PHE A 5 -6.38 3.89 19.23
C PHE A 5 -6.75 3.86 17.74
N ILE A 6 -7.05 5.02 17.16
CA ILE A 6 -7.27 5.18 15.71
C ILE A 6 -5.99 4.80 14.94
N LEU A 7 -4.83 5.28 15.39
CA LEU A 7 -3.54 4.92 14.79
C LEU A 7 -3.31 3.40 14.80
N PHE A 8 -3.66 2.74 15.89
CA PHE A 8 -3.52 1.28 16.03
C PHE A 8 -4.49 0.51 15.11
N ILE A 9 -5.73 0.98 14.97
CA ILE A 9 -6.72 0.40 14.04
C ILE A 9 -6.25 0.49 12.58
N ILE A 10 -5.51 1.54 12.22
CA ILE A 10 -4.97 1.75 10.88
C ILE A 10 -3.70 0.93 10.66
N LEU A 11 -2.71 1.02 11.56
CA LEU A 11 -1.40 0.37 11.35
C LEU A 11 -1.42 -1.16 11.51
N ALA A 12 -2.27 -1.72 12.37
CA ALA A 12 -2.31 -3.17 12.60
C ALA A 12 -2.69 -3.97 11.33
N PRO A 13 -3.77 -3.66 10.59
CA PRO A 13 -4.10 -4.39 9.36
C PRO A 13 -3.08 -4.16 8.26
N ILE A 14 -2.53 -2.94 8.11
CA ILE A 14 -1.48 -2.65 7.12
C ILE A 14 -0.25 -3.52 7.40
N SER A 15 0.24 -3.52 8.64
CA SER A 15 1.44 -4.29 9.02
C SER A 15 1.25 -5.80 8.88
N PHE A 16 0.08 -6.33 9.24
CA PHE A 16 -0.24 -7.74 9.08
C PHE A 16 -0.28 -8.15 7.61
N LEU A 17 -0.95 -7.37 6.75
CA LEU A 17 -1.00 -7.62 5.31
C LEU A 17 0.41 -7.62 4.73
N THR A 18 1.20 -6.58 5.03
CA THR A 18 2.57 -6.45 4.54
C THR A 18 3.45 -7.65 4.88
N LEU A 19 3.33 -8.20 6.10
CA LEU A 19 4.06 -9.40 6.49
C LEU A 19 3.65 -10.62 5.66
N LEU A 20 2.35 -10.79 5.41
CA LEU A 20 1.82 -11.88 4.59
C LEU A 20 2.31 -11.76 3.14
N GLU A 21 2.27 -10.55 2.58
CA GLU A 21 2.78 -10.25 1.23
C GLU A 21 4.27 -10.56 1.10
N ILE A 22 5.08 -10.16 2.07
CA ILE A 22 6.53 -10.43 2.08
C ILE A 22 6.80 -11.94 2.16
N ILE A 23 6.08 -12.69 3.00
CA ILE A 23 6.26 -14.14 3.13
C ILE A 23 5.94 -14.83 1.81
N VAL A 24 4.77 -14.53 1.22
CA VAL A 24 4.33 -15.13 -0.04
C VAL A 24 5.28 -14.79 -1.18
N LEU A 25 5.73 -13.53 -1.28
CA LEU A 25 6.65 -13.10 -2.33
C LEU A 25 8.06 -13.67 -2.16
N LYS A 26 8.55 -13.80 -0.92
CA LYS A 26 9.87 -14.39 -0.66
C LYS A 26 9.92 -15.85 -1.11
N GLU A 27 8.81 -16.57 -1.00
CA GLU A 27 8.72 -17.97 -1.40
C GLU A 27 8.42 -18.15 -2.90
N SER A 28 7.70 -17.21 -3.52
CA SER A 28 7.14 -17.38 -4.87
C SER A 28 7.82 -16.54 -5.96
N CYS A 29 8.29 -15.32 -5.64
CA CYS A 29 8.70 -14.30 -6.62
C CYS A 29 9.62 -13.24 -5.99
N GLU A 30 10.88 -13.59 -5.76
CA GLU A 30 11.86 -12.75 -5.06
C GLU A 30 12.10 -11.37 -5.72
N LYS A 31 12.07 -11.30 -7.06
CA LYS A 31 12.23 -10.04 -7.80
C LYS A 31 11.10 -9.05 -7.53
N THR A 32 9.90 -9.54 -7.26
CA THR A 32 8.70 -8.73 -7.02
C THR A 32 8.76 -8.00 -5.67
N LEU A 33 9.57 -8.51 -4.74
CA LEU A 33 9.79 -7.96 -3.40
C LEU A 33 10.37 -6.53 -3.44
N LYS A 34 11.16 -6.21 -4.48
CA LYS A 34 11.65 -4.83 -4.73
C LYS A 34 10.49 -3.85 -4.91
N TYR A 35 9.49 -4.21 -5.71
CA TYR A 35 8.35 -3.33 -6.00
C TYR A 35 7.39 -3.26 -4.82
N LEU A 36 7.21 -4.36 -4.07
CA LEU A 36 6.44 -4.33 -2.84
C LEU A 36 7.05 -3.35 -1.81
N LYS A 37 8.37 -3.41 -1.61
CA LYS A 37 9.08 -2.45 -0.74
C LYS A 37 8.91 -1.00 -1.21
N LEU A 38 8.98 -0.77 -2.52
CA LEU A 38 8.75 0.55 -3.10
C LEU A 38 7.33 1.04 -2.79
N LEU A 39 6.33 0.19 -2.98
CA LEU A 39 4.93 0.49 -2.74
C LEU A 39 4.65 0.83 -1.26
N LYS A 40 5.20 0.04 -0.33
CA LYS A 40 5.07 0.30 1.11
C LYS A 40 5.79 1.58 1.56
N GLY A 41 6.92 1.89 0.92
CA GLY A 41 7.60 3.17 1.13
C GLY A 41 6.73 4.37 0.73
N ILE A 42 6.00 4.25 -0.38
CA ILE A 42 5.05 5.27 -0.84
C ILE A 42 3.88 5.41 0.14
N GLU A 43 3.35 4.29 0.64
CA GLU A 43 2.24 4.28 1.61
C GLU A 43 2.62 5.00 2.91
N ILE A 44 3.79 4.69 3.48
CA ILE A 44 4.29 5.37 4.70
C ILE A 44 4.53 6.86 4.44
N PHE A 45 5.09 7.20 3.28
CA PHE A 45 5.33 8.59 2.88
C PHE A 45 4.02 9.38 2.79
N PHE A 46 2.95 8.77 2.29
CA PHE A 46 1.62 9.38 2.25
C PHE A 46 1.08 9.70 3.64
N PHE A 47 1.15 8.76 4.59
CA PHE A 47 0.67 8.99 5.96
C PHE A 47 1.45 10.09 6.71
N LEU A 48 2.69 10.38 6.31
CA LEU A 48 3.53 11.40 6.93
C LEU A 48 3.42 12.78 6.28
N SER A 49 2.95 12.88 5.03
CA SER A 49 2.93 14.14 4.27
C SER A 49 1.64 14.93 4.50
N SER A 50 1.74 16.24 4.78
CA SER A 50 0.56 17.10 4.93
C SER A 50 -0.10 17.50 3.60
N ASP A 51 0.65 17.45 2.49
CA ASP A 51 0.17 17.78 1.12
C ASP A 51 -0.14 16.51 0.31
N GLY A 52 -0.70 15.51 1.00
CA GLY A 52 -0.59 14.09 0.67
C GLY A 52 -1.14 13.65 -0.70
N VAL A 53 -2.12 14.34 -1.28
CA VAL A 53 -2.82 13.84 -2.48
C VAL A 53 -1.98 14.02 -3.76
N VAL A 54 -1.38 15.19 -3.97
CA VAL A 54 -0.59 15.47 -5.19
C VAL A 54 0.69 14.62 -5.20
N TRP A 55 1.34 14.51 -4.04
CA TRP A 55 2.52 13.66 -3.88
C TRP A 55 2.21 12.18 -4.09
N LEU A 56 1.05 11.70 -3.61
CA LEU A 56 0.61 10.32 -3.84
C LEU A 56 0.43 10.02 -5.32
N ILE A 57 -0.19 10.92 -6.09
CA ILE A 57 -0.35 10.76 -7.55
C ILE A 57 1.03 10.64 -8.23
N ILE A 58 1.98 11.51 -7.87
CA ILE A 58 3.34 11.49 -8.43
C ILE A 58 4.05 10.17 -8.07
N CYS A 59 3.98 9.73 -6.82
CA CYS A 59 4.58 8.47 -6.37
C CYS A 59 3.99 7.25 -7.10
N ILE A 60 2.68 7.22 -7.32
CA ILE A 60 2.01 6.16 -8.09
C ILE A 60 2.50 6.14 -9.54
N ILE A 61 2.61 7.31 -10.18
CA ILE A 61 3.13 7.41 -11.55
C ILE A 61 4.56 6.88 -11.62
N ILE A 62 5.42 7.25 -10.66
CA ILE A 62 6.80 6.76 -10.57
C ILE A 62 6.84 5.24 -10.39
N TYR A 63 6.00 4.69 -9.50
CA TYR A 63 5.89 3.26 -9.28
C TYR A 63 5.58 2.51 -10.58
N PHE A 64 4.56 2.94 -11.32
CA PHE A 64 4.17 2.30 -12.57
C PHE A 64 5.20 2.49 -13.68
N LEU A 65 5.86 3.65 -13.77
CA LEU A 65 6.96 3.86 -14.71
C LEU A 65 8.10 2.87 -14.49
N ILE A 66 8.52 2.67 -13.23
CA ILE A 66 9.56 1.70 -12.89
C ILE A 66 9.12 0.28 -13.23
N LEU A 67 7.87 -0.07 -12.90
CA LEU A 67 7.33 -1.41 -13.18
C LEU A 67 7.25 -1.72 -14.68
N ILE A 68 6.74 -0.77 -15.48
CA ILE A 68 6.64 -0.90 -16.95
C ILE A 68 8.04 -0.94 -17.58
N PHE A 69 8.97 -0.10 -17.09
CA PHE A 69 10.34 -0.07 -17.60
C PHE A 69 11.08 -1.38 -17.33
N ASP A 70 10.97 -1.93 -16.12
CA ASP A 70 11.60 -3.20 -15.76
C ASP A 70 10.95 -4.38 -16.52
N PHE A 71 9.64 -4.31 -16.80
CA PHE A 71 8.96 -5.28 -17.68
C PHE A 71 9.45 -5.20 -19.13
N TYR A 72 9.58 -3.99 -19.68
CA TYR A 72 10.10 -3.78 -21.04
C TYR A 72 11.55 -4.28 -21.18
N LYS A 73 12.37 -4.06 -20.16
CA LYS A 73 13.74 -4.59 -20.09
C LYS A 73 13.81 -6.11 -19.85
N LYS A 74 12.67 -6.80 -19.73
CA LYS A 74 12.58 -8.24 -19.40
C LYS A 74 13.29 -8.62 -18.10
N ILE A 75 13.42 -7.67 -17.17
CA ILE A 75 13.98 -7.93 -15.83
C ILE A 75 12.98 -8.78 -15.04
N ILE A 76 11.69 -8.46 -15.19
CA ILE A 76 10.55 -9.17 -14.63
C ILE A 76 9.72 -9.87 -15.71
N ASN A 77 9.13 -11.01 -15.35
CA ASN A 77 8.25 -11.79 -16.20
C ASN A 77 6.80 -11.30 -16.11
N ILE A 78 5.95 -11.75 -17.04
CA ILE A 78 4.52 -11.38 -17.04
C ILE A 78 3.79 -11.82 -15.77
N LYS A 79 4.16 -12.98 -15.20
CA LYS A 79 3.62 -13.45 -13.91
C LYS A 79 3.96 -12.48 -12.78
N GLU A 80 5.22 -12.05 -12.70
CA GLU A 80 5.71 -11.12 -11.67
C GLU A 80 5.04 -9.74 -11.83
N PHE A 81 4.89 -9.28 -13.07
CA PHE A 81 4.20 -8.03 -13.39
C PHE A 81 2.73 -8.06 -12.94
N ILE A 82 1.99 -9.14 -13.23
CA ILE A 82 0.60 -9.33 -12.79
C ILE A 82 0.52 -9.35 -11.26
N ILE A 83 1.43 -10.07 -10.60
CA ILE A 83 1.48 -10.13 -9.14
C ILE A 83 1.69 -8.74 -8.53
N SER A 84 2.61 -7.92 -9.07
CA SER A 84 2.81 -6.54 -8.63
C SER A 84 1.53 -5.70 -8.75
N ILE A 85 0.79 -5.85 -9.84
CA ILE A 85 -0.49 -5.14 -10.05
C ILE A 85 -1.55 -5.61 -9.04
N ILE A 86 -1.64 -6.92 -8.77
CA ILE A 86 -2.60 -7.46 -7.79
C ILE A 86 -2.32 -6.88 -6.40
N TYR A 87 -1.06 -6.87 -5.96
CA TYR A 87 -0.70 -6.29 -4.67
C TYR A 87 -1.03 -4.80 -4.59
N TYR A 88 -0.78 -4.04 -5.66
CA TYR A 88 -1.19 -2.64 -5.74
C TYR A 88 -2.71 -2.45 -5.57
N ILE A 89 -3.53 -3.29 -6.22
CA ILE A 89 -4.99 -3.23 -6.09
C ILE A 89 -5.42 -3.59 -4.67
N VAL A 90 -4.82 -4.63 -4.07
CA VAL A 90 -5.11 -5.05 -2.69
C VAL A 90 -4.81 -3.93 -1.71
N ASP A 91 -3.67 -3.25 -1.85
CA ASP A 91 -3.31 -2.10 -1.02
C ASP A 91 -4.31 -0.94 -1.16
N ILE A 92 -4.76 -0.60 -2.38
CA ILE A 92 -5.79 0.43 -2.57
C ILE A 92 -7.10 0.05 -1.87
N VAL A 93 -7.55 -1.20 -2.05
CA VAL A 93 -8.80 -1.68 -1.44
C VAL A 93 -8.68 -1.61 0.08
N LEU A 94 -7.52 -1.97 0.64
CA LEU A 94 -7.26 -1.88 2.07
C LEU A 94 -7.34 -0.43 2.56
N VAL A 95 -6.70 0.52 1.87
CA VAL A 95 -6.75 1.95 2.22
C VAL A 95 -8.19 2.47 2.19
N ILE A 96 -8.97 2.13 1.16
CA ILE A 96 -10.39 2.53 1.06
C ILE A 96 -11.20 1.95 2.23
N LEU A 97 -11.03 0.66 2.54
CA LEU A 97 -11.72 0.01 3.66
C LEU A 97 -11.36 0.64 5.01
N ILE A 98 -10.10 1.01 5.20
CA ILE A 98 -9.63 1.71 6.40
C ILE A 98 -10.28 3.08 6.49
N LEU A 99 -10.29 3.86 5.41
CA LEU A 99 -10.93 5.18 5.38
C LEU A 99 -12.41 5.11 5.75
N TYR A 100 -13.16 4.18 5.15
CA TYR A 100 -14.58 3.97 5.48
C TYR A 100 -14.78 3.63 6.96
N LYS A 101 -13.93 2.76 7.53
CA LYS A 101 -14.06 2.33 8.92
C LYS A 101 -13.68 3.44 9.91
N VAL A 102 -12.70 4.27 9.55
CA VAL A 102 -12.33 5.46 10.33
C VAL A 102 -13.47 6.48 10.30
N GLU A 103 -14.06 6.76 9.14
CA GLU A 103 -15.16 7.71 8.99
C GLU A 103 -16.41 7.28 9.79
N ASP A 104 -16.78 6.00 9.72
CA ASP A 104 -17.86 5.42 10.53
C ASP A 104 -17.58 5.58 12.04
N SER A 105 -16.36 5.25 12.49
CA SER A 105 -15.97 5.41 13.90
C SER A 105 -15.96 6.87 14.37
N LEU A 106 -15.62 7.82 13.49
CA LEU A 106 -15.61 9.26 13.81
C LEU A 106 -17.04 9.82 13.92
N SER A 107 -17.95 9.34 13.08
CA SER A 107 -19.37 9.74 13.08
C SER A 107 -20.08 9.33 14.37
N VAL A 108 -19.75 8.15 14.91
CA VAL A 108 -20.30 7.65 16.19
C VAL A 108 -19.80 8.51 17.36
N VAL A 109 -18.51 8.86 17.38
CA VAL A 109 -17.92 9.68 18.47
C VAL A 109 -18.44 11.12 18.46
N LEU A 110 -18.66 11.73 17.29
CA LEU A 110 -19.22 13.10 17.19
C LEU A 110 -20.72 13.19 17.48
N SER A 111 -21.43 12.05 17.54
CA SER A 111 -22.87 11.98 17.83
C SER A 111 -23.20 11.75 19.31
N GLN A 112 -22.19 11.61 20.17
CA GLN A 112 -22.29 11.48 21.63
C GLN A 112 -21.92 12.78 22.33
#